data_AF-A0A2G2Z265-F1
#
_entry.id   AF-A0A2G2Z265-F1
#
_cell.length_a   1.000
_cell.length_b   1.000
_cell.length_c   1.000
_cell.angle_alpha   90.00
_cell.angle_beta   90.00
_cell.angle_gamma   90.00
#
_symmetry.space_group_name_H-M   'P 1'
#
loop_
_entity.id
_entity.type
_entity.pdbx_description
1 polymer ?
#
loop_
_entity_poly.entity_id
_entity_poly.type
_entity_poly.pdbx_seq_one_letter_code
_entity_poly.pdbx_strand_id
1 'polypeptide(L)'
;MSYFFVRISTVMSLLDSPLEIRERSIQFLMEMEFCEFSPELKDHFEIFEHIRGFNVTIVTSSNTQDETLPPWNGFLQKDEGKTQ
;
A
#
# COMPACT_ATOMS: atom_id res chain seq x y z
N MET A 1 -4.54 -6.72 -10.20
CA MET A 1 -4.54 -6.68 -8.72
C MET A 1 -3.16 -6.89 -8.12
N SER A 2 -2.47 -8.01 -8.38
CA SER A 2 -1.13 -8.26 -7.82
C SER A 2 -0.10 -7.16 -8.12
N TYR A 3 -0.06 -6.63 -9.35
CA TYR A 3 0.87 -5.56 -9.73
C TYR A 3 0.68 -4.27 -8.91
N PHE A 4 -0.56 -3.81 -8.77
CA PHE A 4 -0.90 -2.66 -7.92
C PHE A 4 -0.52 -2.93 -6.47
N PHE A 5 -0.79 -4.14 -5.98
CA PHE A 5 -0.49 -4.55 -4.62
C PHE A 5 1.01 -4.56 -4.31
N VAL A 6 1.85 -5.06 -5.23
CA VAL A 6 3.31 -5.06 -5.07
C VAL A 6 3.87 -3.64 -5.06
N ARG A 7 3.38 -2.77 -5.96
CA ARG A 7 3.78 -1.36 -5.96
C ARG A 7 3.40 -0.67 -4.66
N ILE A 8 2.14 -0.83 -4.22
CA ILE A 8 1.67 -0.14 -3.02
C ILE A 8 2.33 -0.68 -1.76
N SER A 9 2.55 -2.00 -1.64
CA SER A 9 3.25 -2.56 -0.49
C SER A 9 4.69 -2.05 -0.41
N THR A 10 5.37 -1.93 -1.55
CA THR A 10 6.74 -1.40 -1.62
C THR A 10 6.79 0.04 -1.12
N VAL A 11 5.90 0.92 -1.61
CA VAL A 11 5.90 2.33 -1.21
C VAL A 11 5.46 2.49 0.25
N MET A 12 4.44 1.74 0.70
CA MET A 12 4.00 1.76 2.10
C MET A 12 5.10 1.30 3.06
N SER A 13 5.87 0.27 2.70
CA SER A 13 7.03 -0.20 3.47
C SER A 13 8.16 0.82 3.51
N LEU A 14 8.38 1.58 2.43
CA LEU A 14 9.46 2.58 2.36
C LEU A 14 9.14 3.82 3.21
N LEU A 15 7.86 4.22 3.26
CA LEU A 15 7.42 5.43 3.93
C LEU A 15 6.86 5.19 5.34
N ASP A 16 6.93 3.95 5.85
CA ASP A 16 6.42 3.52 7.16
C ASP A 16 5.00 4.06 7.44
N SER A 17 4.14 4.02 6.41
CA SER A 17 2.87 4.75 6.40
C SER A 17 1.83 4.15 7.33
N PRO A 18 0.96 4.98 7.94
CA PRO A 18 -0.08 4.49 8.83
C PRO A 18 -1.07 3.64 8.06
N LEU A 19 -1.36 2.45 8.60
CA LEU A 19 -2.38 1.55 8.07
C LEU A 19 -3.24 1.01 9.21
N GLU A 20 -4.51 0.75 8.91
CA GLU A 20 -5.47 0.16 9.82
C GLU A 20 -5.85 -1.23 9.31
N ILE A 21 -5.58 -2.25 10.12
CA ILE A 21 -6.03 -3.62 9.84
C ILE A 21 -7.31 -3.86 10.60
N ARG A 22 -8.35 -4.22 9.85
CA ARG A 22 -9.66 -4.65 10.36
C ARG A 22 -9.88 -6.10 9.95
N GLU A 23 -10.98 -6.68 10.44
CA GLU A 23 -11.28 -8.11 10.34
C GLU A 23 -11.03 -8.71 8.94
N ARG A 24 -11.62 -8.12 7.89
CA ARG A 24 -11.49 -8.59 6.49
C ARG A 24 -10.91 -7.55 5.55
N SER A 25 -10.26 -6.53 6.10
CA SER A 25 -9.79 -5.42 5.28
C SER A 25 -8.60 -4.70 5.85
N ILE A 26 -7.77 -4.18 4.96
CA ILE A 26 -6.65 -3.30 5.27
C ILE A 26 -6.97 -1.95 4.67
N GLN A 27 -6.91 -0.90 5.48
CA GLN A 27 -7.25 0.46 5.09
C GLN A 27 -6.06 1.37 5.30
N PHE A 28 -5.78 2.24 4.34
CA PHE A 28 -4.75 3.26 4.47
C PHE A 28 -5.04 4.43 3.53
N LEU A 29 -4.41 5.56 3.82
CA LEU A 29 -4.43 6.73 2.95
C LEU A 29 -3.21 6.66 2.03
N MET A 30 -3.45 6.63 0.73
CA MET A 30 -2.41 6.91 -0.27
C MET A 30 -2.38 8.42 -0.48
N GLU A 31 -1.39 9.10 0.09
CA GLU A 31 -1.18 10.53 -0.15
C GLU A 31 -0.74 10.82 -1.60
N MET A 32 -0.78 12.08 -2.01
CA MET A 32 -0.31 12.46 -3.36
C MET A 32 1.18 12.20 -3.58
N GLU A 33 2.00 12.25 -2.52
CA GLU A 33 3.43 11.91 -2.61
C GLU A 33 3.64 10.48 -3.14
N PHE A 34 2.69 9.57 -2.92
CA PHE A 34 2.73 8.21 -3.46
C PHE A 34 2.58 8.16 -4.99
N CYS A 35 1.86 9.13 -5.57
CA CYS A 35 1.62 9.19 -7.01
C CYS A 35 2.91 9.51 -7.78
N GLU A 36 3.92 10.12 -7.14
CA GLU A 36 5.23 10.35 -7.73
C GLU A 36 6.01 9.05 -8.00
N PHE A 37 5.72 7.99 -7.23
CA PHE A 37 6.36 6.67 -7.35
C PHE A 37 5.71 5.77 -8.41
N SER A 38 4.55 6.16 -8.95
CA SER A 38 3.88 5.47 -10.05
C SER A 38 4.13 6.23 -11.35
N PRO A 39 4.92 5.68 -12.28
CA PRO A 39 5.12 6.29 -13.61
C PRO A 39 3.79 6.59 -14.31
N GLU A 40 2.79 5.74 -14.10
CA GLU A 40 1.45 5.86 -14.66
C GLU A 40 0.69 7.11 -14.16
N LEU A 41 0.92 7.53 -12.92
CA LEU A 41 0.30 8.72 -12.34
C LEU A 41 1.16 9.97 -12.54
N LYS A 42 2.48 9.80 -12.57
CA LYS A 42 3.45 10.88 -12.77
C LYS A 42 3.29 11.58 -14.12
N ASP A 43 3.00 10.85 -15.19
CA ASP A 43 2.88 11.41 -16.55
C ASP A 43 1.62 12.28 -16.73
N HIS A 44 0.65 12.18 -15.82
CA HIS A 44 -0.63 12.90 -15.91
C HIS A 44 -0.99 13.62 -14.60
N PHE A 45 0.01 14.00 -13.80
CA PHE A 45 -0.18 14.54 -12.44
C PHE A 45 -1.12 15.76 -12.39
N GLU A 46 -1.22 16.50 -13.50
CA GLU A 46 -2.11 17.64 -13.72
C GLU A 46 -3.58 17.31 -13.36
N ILE A 47 -4.05 16.09 -13.67
CA ILE A 47 -5.45 15.70 -13.39
C ILE A 47 -5.72 15.47 -11.89
N PHE A 48 -4.66 15.36 -11.09
CA PHE A 48 -4.72 15.07 -9.66
C PHE A 48 -4.35 16.28 -8.79
N GLU A 49 -4.06 17.46 -9.36
CA GLU A 49 -3.54 18.62 -8.62
C GLU A 49 -4.41 19.04 -7.41
N HIS A 50 -5.72 18.80 -7.48
CA HIS A 50 -6.68 19.14 -6.43
C HIS A 50 -7.00 17.99 -5.46
N ILE A 51 -6.54 16.78 -5.77
CA ILE A 51 -6.77 15.58 -4.95
C ILE A 51 -5.71 15.53 -3.86
N ARG A 52 -6.12 15.26 -2.62
CA ARG A 52 -5.18 15.17 -1.47
C ARG A 52 -4.62 13.76 -1.25
N GLY A 53 -5.25 12.78 -1.87
CA GLY A 53 -4.92 11.37 -1.73
C GLY A 53 -6.15 10.48 -1.94
N PHE A 54 -5.95 9.18 -1.81
CA PHE A 54 -6.95 8.15 -2.01
C PHE A 54 -7.09 7.30 -0.75
N ASN A 55 -8.32 7.14 -0.28
CA ASN A 55 -8.62 6.13 0.73
C ASN A 55 -8.63 4.77 0.04
N VAL A 56 -7.64 3.93 0.36
CA VAL A 56 -7.53 2.60 -0.21
C VAL A 56 -8.05 1.59 0.83
N THR A 57 -8.97 0.74 0.41
CA THR A 57 -9.44 -0.41 1.20
C THR A 57 -9.20 -1.69 0.41
N ILE A 58 -8.31 -2.53 0.92
CA ILE A 58 -8.10 -3.89 0.42
C ILE A 58 -9.05 -4.78 1.19
N VAL A 59 -9.94 -5.48 0.49
CA VAL A 59 -10.77 -6.53 1.09
C VAL A 59 -10.09 -7.87 0.88
N THR A 60 -9.93 -8.63 1.96
CA THR A 60 -9.31 -9.97 1.94
C THR A 60 -10.39 -11.04 2.08
N SER A 61 -10.01 -12.28 1.75
CA SER A 61 -10.84 -13.46 2.03
C SER A 61 -10.74 -13.95 3.47
N SER A 62 -9.91 -13.31 4.29
CA SER A 62 -9.72 -13.64 5.71
C SER A 62 -11.02 -13.40 6.48
N ASN A 63 -11.23 -14.17 7.54
CA ASN A 63 -12.42 -14.05 8.38
C ASN A 63 -12.18 -13.27 9.65
N THR A 64 -10.94 -13.16 10.11
CA THR A 64 -10.55 -12.47 11.34
C THR A 64 -9.37 -11.51 11.10
N GLN A 65 -9.19 -10.54 11.99
CA GLN A 65 -8.06 -9.61 11.92
C GLN A 65 -6.71 -10.35 11.99
N ASP A 66 -6.61 -11.37 12.83
CA ASP A 66 -5.41 -12.21 12.99
C ASP A 66 -5.09 -13.03 11.73
N GLU A 67 -6.08 -13.36 10.90
CA GLU A 67 -5.88 -13.98 9.59
C GLU A 67 -5.48 -12.96 8.51
N THR A 68 -5.83 -11.68 8.69
CA THR A 68 -5.50 -10.60 7.74
C THR A 68 -4.08 -10.06 7.96
N LEU A 69 -3.58 -10.11 9.20
CA LEU A 69 -2.25 -9.63 9.61
C LEU A 69 -1.05 -10.33 8.92
N PRO A 70 -0.95 -11.68 8.91
CA PRO A 70 0.22 -12.39 8.39
C PRO A 70 0.47 -12.20 6.89
N PRO A 71 -0.56 -12.25 6.01
CA PRO A 71 -0.36 -11.96 4.59
C PRO A 71 0.23 -10.57 4.36
N TRP A 72 -0.28 -9.55 5.06
CA TRP A 72 0.21 -8.19 4.92
C TRP A 72 1.65 -8.02 5.40
N ASN A 73 1.99 -8.56 6.56
CA ASN A 73 3.38 -8.53 7.07
C ASN A 73 4.35 -9.28 6.16
N GLY A 74 3.91 -10.37 5.52
CA GLY A 74 4.71 -11.08 4.51
C GLY A 74 4.97 -10.24 3.26
N PHE A 75 4.01 -9.41 2.84
CA PHE A 75 4.16 -8.50 1.70
C PHE A 75 4.98 -7.24 2.01
N LEU A 76 4.99 -6.80 3.26
CA LEU A 76 5.74 -5.62 3.71
C LEU A 76 7.20 -5.89 4.05
N GLN A 77 7.68 -7.14 4.01
CA GLN A 77 9.08 -7.45 4.33
C GLN A 77 10.00 -6.52 3.53
N LYS A 78 10.65 -5.60 4.27
CA LYS A 78 11.83 -4.89 3.78
C LYS A 78 12.78 -6.01 3.38
N ASP A 79 13.31 -5.97 2.16
CA ASP A 79 14.44 -6.81 1.80
C ASP A 79 15.61 -6.32 2.66
N GLU A 80 15.66 -6.79 3.91
CA GLU A 80 16.81 -6.65 4.79
C GLU A 80 17.87 -7.54 4.16
N GLY A 81 18.51 -7.01 3.13
CA GLY A 81 19.57 -7.68 2.40
C GLY A 81 20.51 -8.30 3.42
N LYS A 82 20.43 -9.62 3.58
CA LYS A 82 21.47 -10.37 4.25
C LYS A 82 22.63 -10.35 3.29
N THR A 83 23.43 -9.29 3.38
CA THR A 83 24.75 -9.23 2.77
C THR A 83 25.52 -10.42 3.32
N GLN A 84 25.72 -11.42 2.46
CA GLN A 84 26.62 -12.54 2.72
C GLN A 84 28.07 -12.09 2.58
#